data_AF-A0A9N7Z5V5-F1
#
_entry.id   AF-A0A9N7Z5V5-F1
#
_cell.length_a   1.000
_cell.length_b   1.000
_cell.length_c   1.000
_cell.angle_alpha   90.00
_cell.angle_beta   90.00
_cell.angle_gamma   90.00
#
_symmetry.space_group_name_H-M   'P 1'
#
loop_
_entity.id
_entity.type
_entity.pdbx_description
1 polymer ?
#
loop_
_entity_poly.entity_id
_entity_poly.type
_entity_poly.pdbx_seq_one_letter_code
_entity_poly.pdbx_strand_id
1 'polypeptide(L)'
;MRLKQQKQDGRQRVRRTQRNRRRRCRAESDVPLCSDDDWVSKCPSGCRLQGLISQRQRDVERKLWKVCKTVKLYEEAAETSMTAMTQIYNSNRRVIVNTYISELKFVDGSEELSRTLTSLRRRSSSLSQRLKELRSAVRKQVEDLYRAEVDIDMTLRTCHGSCRSALPFTVDHPSYQTLETDMDQTNKAVHQRTRAVTPPEDTAHVSIKTIDMSPAPSLEYRSIPAVQRELLTQFEDIGQNELGLEELLDSVEVLEHF
;
A
#
# COMPACT_ATOMS: atom_id res chain seq x y z
N MET A 1 44.69 -2.45 -20.09
CA MET A 1 44.97 -1.96 -21.46
C MET A 1 46.05 -0.89 -21.39
N ARG A 2 47.22 -1.15 -21.98
CA ARG A 2 48.40 -0.27 -21.99
C ARG A 2 48.19 0.88 -22.99
N LEU A 3 48.32 2.14 -22.55
CA LEU A 3 48.43 3.28 -23.46
C LEU A 3 49.91 3.64 -23.66
N LYS A 4 50.35 3.47 -24.90
CA LYS A 4 51.70 3.72 -25.41
C LYS A 4 52.02 5.21 -25.38
N GLN A 5 53.21 5.54 -24.87
CA GLN A 5 53.88 6.82 -25.08
C GLN A 5 54.19 7.02 -26.57
N GLN A 6 53.84 8.20 -27.11
CA GLN A 6 54.32 8.66 -28.42
C GLN A 6 55.26 9.86 -28.26
N LYS A 7 56.51 9.59 -28.66
CA LYS A 7 57.44 10.41 -29.43
C LYS A 7 57.64 11.88 -29.04
N GLN A 8 58.79 12.12 -28.40
CA GLN A 8 59.50 13.39 -28.42
C GLN A 8 59.89 13.74 -29.87
N ASP A 9 59.42 14.88 -30.35
CA ASP A 9 59.88 15.47 -31.60
C ASP A 9 61.05 16.42 -31.30
N GLY A 10 62.21 16.09 -31.84
CA GLY A 10 63.45 16.81 -31.65
C GLY A 10 63.45 18.11 -32.43
N ARG A 11 63.24 19.24 -31.75
CA ARG A 11 63.72 20.55 -32.23
C ARG A 11 64.92 20.99 -31.43
N GLN A 12 66.10 20.74 -32.01
CA GLN A 12 67.37 21.37 -31.66
C GLN A 12 67.17 22.86 -31.38
N ARG A 13 67.38 23.25 -30.13
CA ARG A 13 67.57 24.66 -29.76
C ARG A 13 68.95 25.10 -30.23
N VAL A 14 69.04 25.56 -31.46
CA VAL A 14 70.18 26.37 -31.90
C VAL A 14 70.16 27.66 -31.07
N ARG A 15 71.05 27.76 -30.09
CA ARG A 15 71.38 29.01 -29.39
C ARG A 15 72.04 29.95 -30.39
N ARG A 16 71.24 30.64 -31.20
CA ARG A 16 71.66 31.87 -31.85
C ARG A 16 71.76 32.94 -30.78
N THR A 17 73.00 33.36 -30.49
CA THR A 17 73.35 34.58 -29.79
C THR A 17 72.82 35.79 -30.56
N GLN A 18 71.51 36.05 -30.45
CA GLN A 18 70.92 37.30 -30.91
C GLN A 18 71.18 38.36 -29.84
N ARG A 19 72.28 39.07 -30.07
CA ARG A 19 72.62 40.34 -29.46
C ARG A 19 71.37 41.24 -29.45
N ASN A 20 70.74 41.37 -28.28
CA ASN A 20 69.55 42.19 -28.04
C ASN A 20 69.86 43.67 -28.29
N ARG A 21 69.79 44.13 -29.55
CA ARG A 21 69.40 45.51 -29.81
C ARG A 21 67.91 45.60 -29.51
N ARG A 22 67.55 45.82 -28.24
CA ARG A 22 66.24 46.38 -27.89
C ARG A 22 66.18 47.79 -28.50
N ARG A 23 65.80 47.89 -29.78
CA ARG A 23 65.33 49.17 -30.33
C ARG A 23 64.16 49.57 -29.45
N ARG A 24 64.31 50.66 -28.70
CA ARG A 24 63.23 51.22 -27.90
C ARG A 24 62.16 51.70 -28.88
N CYS A 25 61.05 50.98 -29.02
CA CYS A 25 59.82 51.59 -29.52
C CYS A 25 59.31 52.50 -28.41
N ARG A 26 59.89 53.70 -28.30
CA ARG A 26 59.23 54.81 -27.61
C ARG A 26 58.25 55.39 -28.61
N ALA A 27 57.02 55.67 -28.17
CA ALA A 27 56.10 56.46 -28.97
C ALA A 27 56.78 57.83 -29.19
N GLU A 28 57.22 58.12 -30.40
CA GLU A 28 57.53 59.49 -30.78
C GLU A 28 56.19 60.24 -30.75
N SER A 29 56.13 61.29 -29.94
CA SER A 29 54.93 62.13 -29.73
C SER A 29 54.58 62.99 -30.95
N ASP A 30 55.32 62.87 -32.05
CA ASP A 30 55.21 63.72 -33.25
C ASP A 30 54.24 63.16 -34.32
N VAL A 31 53.52 62.06 -34.02
CA VAL A 31 52.48 61.55 -34.94
C VAL A 31 51.15 62.25 -34.62
N PRO A 32 50.55 62.99 -35.57
CA PRO A 32 49.24 63.63 -35.35
C PRO A 32 48.16 62.57 -35.09
N LEU A 33 47.15 62.95 -34.31
CA LEU A 33 45.99 62.09 -34.06
C LEU A 33 45.29 61.76 -35.38
N CYS A 34 44.90 60.50 -35.56
CA CYS A 34 44.17 60.06 -36.75
C CYS A 34 42.76 60.67 -36.77
N SER A 35 42.29 61.06 -37.96
CA SER A 35 40.86 61.32 -38.24
C SER A 35 40.15 60.04 -38.71
N ASP A 36 38.83 60.03 -38.76
CA ASP A 36 38.05 58.89 -39.25
C ASP A 36 38.37 58.56 -40.73
N ASP A 37 38.72 59.58 -41.54
CA ASP A 37 39.16 59.41 -42.94
C ASP A 37 40.53 58.71 -43.08
N ASP A 38 41.32 58.66 -42.00
CA ASP A 38 42.59 57.93 -41.96
C ASP A 38 42.37 56.42 -41.77
N TRP A 39 41.17 55.99 -41.39
CA TRP A 39 40.81 54.57 -41.37
C TRP A 39 40.84 54.04 -42.81
N VAL A 40 41.39 52.84 -43.03
CA VAL A 40 41.75 52.26 -44.36
C VAL A 40 43.12 52.71 -44.90
N SER A 41 43.50 53.99 -44.78
CA SER A 41 44.81 54.47 -45.29
C SER A 41 45.95 54.32 -44.29
N LYS A 42 45.70 54.50 -42.98
CA LYS A 42 46.64 54.29 -41.87
C LYS A 42 46.21 53.11 -41.02
N CYS A 43 46.82 51.95 -41.24
CA CYS A 43 46.49 50.70 -40.54
C CYS A 43 47.47 50.40 -39.38
N PRO A 44 47.01 49.78 -38.28
CA PRO A 44 47.89 49.31 -37.22
C PRO A 44 48.83 48.22 -37.75
N SER A 45 49.99 48.07 -37.11
CA SER A 45 50.97 47.06 -37.51
C SER A 45 50.41 45.64 -37.41
N GLY A 46 50.74 44.78 -38.38
CA GLY A 46 50.31 43.38 -38.40
C GLY A 46 50.70 42.62 -37.14
N CYS A 47 51.85 42.93 -36.52
CA CYS A 47 52.26 42.33 -35.25
C CYS A 47 51.31 42.68 -34.09
N ARG A 48 50.79 43.92 -34.04
CA ARG A 48 49.80 44.35 -33.03
C ARG A 48 48.48 43.63 -33.25
N LEU A 49 48.00 43.58 -34.50
CA LEU A 49 46.76 42.87 -34.85
C LEU A 49 46.88 41.37 -34.52
N GLN A 50 47.96 40.72 -34.92
CA GLN A 50 48.19 39.31 -34.62
C GLN A 50 48.25 39.04 -33.11
N GLY A 51 48.86 39.94 -32.34
CA GLY A 51 48.88 39.86 -30.88
C GLY A 51 47.48 39.94 -30.26
N LEU A 52 46.67 40.90 -30.70
CA LEU A 52 45.30 41.09 -30.23
C LEU A 52 44.39 39.92 -30.65
N ILE A 53 44.48 39.46 -31.90
CA ILE A 53 43.73 38.29 -32.41
C ILE A 53 44.08 37.06 -31.58
N SER A 54 45.38 36.79 -31.39
CA SER A 54 45.85 35.65 -30.60
C SER A 54 45.42 35.74 -29.14
N GLN A 55 45.39 36.93 -28.56
CA GLN A 55 44.92 37.15 -27.18
C GLN A 55 43.42 36.87 -27.08
N ARG A 56 42.62 37.44 -27.98
CA ARG A 56 41.16 37.24 -28.02
C ARG A 56 40.81 35.78 -28.25
N GLN A 57 41.49 35.11 -29.18
CA GLN A 57 41.28 33.69 -29.44
C GLN A 57 41.52 32.86 -28.18
N ARG A 58 42.66 33.05 -27.48
CA ARG A 58 42.94 32.35 -26.21
C ARG A 58 41.90 32.63 -25.13
N ASP A 59 41.39 33.85 -25.05
CA ASP A 59 40.37 34.21 -24.07
C ASP A 59 39.02 33.56 -24.38
N VAL A 60 38.64 33.49 -25.66
CA VAL A 60 37.43 32.78 -26.12
C VAL A 60 37.57 31.28 -25.87
N GLU A 61 38.69 30.66 -26.25
CA GLU A 61 38.95 29.25 -26.00
C GLU A 61 38.88 28.91 -24.50
N ARG A 62 39.45 29.78 -23.64
CA ARG A 62 39.38 29.59 -22.18
C ARG A 62 37.94 29.69 -21.65
N LYS A 63 37.13 30.62 -22.18
CA LYS A 63 35.71 30.73 -21.82
C LYS A 63 34.91 29.52 -22.30
N LEU A 64 35.11 29.09 -23.54
CA LEU A 64 34.46 27.92 -24.11
C LEU A 64 34.80 26.66 -23.32
N TRP A 65 36.06 26.48 -22.94
CA TRP A 65 36.49 25.35 -22.11
C TRP A 65 35.78 25.33 -20.75
N LYS A 66 35.62 26.50 -20.10
CA LYS A 66 34.87 26.61 -18.85
C LYS A 66 33.40 26.22 -19.03
N VAL A 67 32.76 26.74 -20.08
CA VAL A 67 31.35 26.42 -20.38
C VAL A 67 31.20 24.92 -20.63
N CYS A 68 32.02 24.32 -21.49
CA CYS A 68 31.97 22.88 -21.76
C CYS A 68 32.21 22.03 -20.51
N LYS A 69 33.14 22.46 -19.64
CA LYS A 69 33.39 21.78 -18.36
C LYS A 69 32.16 21.85 -17.45
N THR A 70 31.53 23.02 -17.35
CA THR A 70 30.33 23.21 -16.54
C THR A 70 29.14 22.40 -17.08
N VAL A 71 28.95 22.35 -18.40
CA VAL A 71 27.90 21.53 -19.04
C VAL A 71 28.09 20.05 -18.69
N LYS A 72 29.30 19.52 -18.83
CA LYS A 72 29.59 18.12 -18.47
C LYS A 72 29.30 17.81 -17.00
N LEU A 73 29.66 18.72 -16.10
CA LEU A 73 29.36 18.54 -14.67
C LEU A 73 27.85 18.47 -14.40
N TYR A 74 27.04 19.28 -15.10
CA TYR A 74 25.59 19.23 -14.97
C TYR A 74 25.00 17.97 -15.60
N GLU A 75 25.53 17.49 -16.72
CA GLU A 75 25.12 16.22 -17.32
C GLU A 75 25.39 15.04 -16.37
N GLU A 76 26.60 14.94 -15.80
CA GLU A 76 26.97 13.89 -14.84
C GLU A 76 26.11 13.95 -13.56
N ALA A 77 25.86 15.17 -13.05
CA ALA A 77 25.00 15.37 -11.90
C ALA A 77 23.55 14.97 -12.18
N ALA A 78 23.03 15.28 -13.37
CA ALA A 78 21.69 14.89 -13.79
C ALA A 78 21.56 13.37 -13.93
N GLU A 79 22.55 12.69 -14.52
CA GLU A 79 22.58 11.23 -14.63
C GLU A 79 22.62 10.55 -13.25
N THR A 80 23.45 11.08 -12.35
CA THR A 80 23.54 10.58 -10.96
C THR A 80 22.22 10.76 -10.21
N SER A 81 21.60 11.95 -10.34
CA SER A 81 20.31 12.25 -9.74
C SER A 81 19.22 11.33 -10.28
N MET A 82 19.22 11.06 -11.58
CA MET A 82 18.22 10.18 -12.21
C MET A 82 18.39 8.73 -11.74
N THR A 83 19.63 8.26 -11.62
CA THR A 83 19.91 6.91 -11.12
C THR A 83 19.42 6.74 -9.68
N ALA A 84 19.67 7.72 -8.81
CA ALA A 84 19.16 7.71 -7.44
C ALA A 84 17.63 7.72 -7.40
N MET A 85 16.99 8.54 -8.25
CA MET A 85 15.53 8.58 -8.37
C MET A 85 14.95 7.22 -8.79
N THR A 86 15.54 6.55 -9.79
CA THR A 86 15.12 5.21 -10.23
C THR A 86 15.25 4.18 -9.11
N GLN A 87 16.33 4.22 -8.33
CA GLN A 87 16.51 3.30 -7.20
C GLN A 87 15.45 3.50 -6.11
N ILE A 88 15.18 4.76 -5.75
CA ILE A 88 14.14 5.10 -4.77
C ILE A 88 12.76 4.70 -5.30
N TYR A 89 12.46 4.96 -6.56
CA TYR A 89 11.20 4.56 -7.16
C TYR A 89 11.01 3.05 -7.12
N ASN A 90 12.00 2.27 -7.55
CA ASN A 90 11.91 0.81 -7.60
C ASN A 90 11.80 0.18 -6.19
N SER A 91 12.51 0.72 -5.19
CA SER A 91 12.41 0.22 -3.82
C SER A 91 11.01 0.48 -3.24
N ASN A 92 10.49 1.71 -3.41
CA ASN A 92 9.15 2.06 -2.95
C ASN A 92 8.08 1.29 -3.72
N ARG A 93 8.22 1.10 -5.03
CA ARG A 93 7.28 0.33 -5.85
C ARG A 93 7.03 -1.05 -5.28
N ARG A 94 8.11 -1.76 -4.95
CA ARG A 94 8.02 -3.11 -4.41
C ARG A 94 7.26 -3.13 -3.08
N VAL A 95 7.54 -2.17 -2.21
CA VAL A 95 6.86 -2.05 -0.91
C VAL A 95 5.38 -1.74 -1.11
N ILE A 96 5.06 -0.71 -1.90
CA ILE A 96 3.68 -0.26 -2.15
C ILE A 96 2.85 -1.38 -2.77
N VAL A 97 3.35 -2.06 -3.81
CA VAL A 97 2.62 -3.18 -4.45
C VAL A 97 2.40 -4.34 -3.46
N ASN A 98 3.41 -4.68 -2.66
CA ASN A 98 3.28 -5.76 -1.68
C ASN A 98 2.25 -5.41 -0.59
N THR A 99 2.27 -4.17 -0.11
CA THR A 99 1.29 -3.67 0.86
C THR A 99 -0.12 -3.73 0.27
N TYR A 100 -0.32 -3.21 -0.94
CA TYR A 100 -1.60 -3.26 -1.64
C TYR A 100 -2.14 -4.69 -1.79
N ILE A 101 -1.29 -5.64 -2.21
CA ILE A 101 -1.69 -7.06 -2.32
C ILE A 101 -2.03 -7.64 -0.94
N SER A 102 -1.30 -7.26 0.11
CA SER A 102 -1.57 -7.75 1.46
C SER A 102 -2.89 -7.22 2.03
N GLU A 103 -3.22 -5.96 1.76
CA GLU A 103 -4.49 -5.34 2.14
C GLU A 103 -5.66 -5.99 1.41
N LEU A 104 -5.53 -6.22 0.10
CA LEU A 104 -6.53 -6.96 -0.69
C LEU A 104 -6.79 -8.35 -0.11
N LYS A 105 -5.73 -9.11 0.20
CA LYS A 105 -5.86 -10.45 0.80
C LYS A 105 -6.50 -10.41 2.18
N PHE A 106 -6.18 -9.38 2.97
CA PHE A 106 -6.78 -9.21 4.29
C PHE A 106 -8.28 -8.96 4.19
N VAL A 107 -8.72 -8.10 3.29
CA VAL A 107 -10.13 -7.80 3.08
C VAL A 107 -10.89 -9.01 2.57
N ASP A 108 -10.37 -9.72 1.56
CA ASP A 108 -10.98 -10.96 1.05
C ASP A 108 -11.13 -12.02 2.16
N GLY A 109 -10.06 -12.25 2.94
CA GLY A 109 -10.10 -13.18 4.07
C GLY A 109 -11.06 -12.75 5.18
N SER A 110 -11.18 -11.45 5.45
CA SER A 110 -12.12 -10.91 6.43
C SER A 110 -13.58 -11.09 5.98
N GLU A 111 -13.85 -10.95 4.69
CA GLU A 111 -15.18 -11.13 4.11
C GLU A 111 -15.60 -12.61 4.15
N GLU A 112 -14.72 -13.53 3.78
CA GLU A 112 -14.97 -14.98 3.86
C GLU A 112 -15.25 -15.42 5.30
N LEU A 113 -14.46 -14.91 6.25
CA LEU A 113 -14.65 -15.20 7.67
C LEU A 113 -15.98 -14.66 8.18
N SER A 114 -16.35 -13.42 7.81
CA SER A 114 -17.62 -12.79 8.18
C SER A 114 -18.80 -13.62 7.66
N ARG A 115 -18.79 -14.01 6.38
CA ARG A 115 -19.83 -14.88 5.78
C ARG A 115 -19.95 -16.22 6.51
N THR A 116 -18.82 -16.85 6.82
CA THR A 116 -18.78 -18.15 7.51
C THR A 116 -19.32 -18.05 8.92
N LEU A 117 -18.92 -17.02 9.66
CA LEU A 117 -19.38 -16.77 11.03
C LEU A 117 -20.88 -16.50 11.08
N THR A 118 -21.39 -15.68 10.16
CA THR A 118 -22.83 -15.40 10.04
C THR A 118 -23.64 -16.65 9.73
N SER A 119 -23.15 -17.50 8.82
CA SER A 119 -23.78 -18.80 8.53
C SER A 119 -23.80 -19.72 9.75
N LEU A 120 -22.69 -19.83 10.48
CA LEU A 120 -22.60 -20.62 11.72
C LEU A 120 -23.53 -20.09 12.81
N ARG A 121 -23.65 -18.76 12.98
CA ARG A 121 -24.60 -18.14 13.90
C ARG A 121 -26.03 -18.52 13.57
N ARG A 122 -26.45 -18.36 12.30
CA ARG A 122 -27.82 -18.76 11.86
C ARG A 122 -28.11 -20.23 12.16
N ARG A 123 -27.16 -21.13 11.85
CA ARG A 123 -27.30 -22.56 12.15
C ARG A 123 -27.36 -22.84 13.65
N SER A 124 -26.52 -22.19 14.45
CA SER A 124 -26.50 -22.32 15.91
C SER A 124 -27.82 -21.86 16.53
N SER A 125 -28.33 -20.69 16.13
CA SER A 125 -29.63 -20.16 16.58
C SER A 125 -30.78 -21.09 16.21
N SER A 126 -30.79 -21.62 14.98
CA SER A 126 -31.81 -22.60 14.55
C SER A 126 -31.76 -23.89 15.38
N LEU A 127 -30.56 -24.42 15.67
CA LEU A 127 -30.40 -25.62 16.49
C LEU A 127 -30.81 -25.36 17.95
N SER A 128 -30.50 -24.19 18.49
CA SER A 128 -30.92 -23.76 19.82
C SER A 128 -32.45 -23.70 19.95
N GLN A 129 -33.11 -23.14 18.94
CA GLN A 129 -34.58 -23.12 18.85
C GLN A 129 -35.16 -24.54 18.85
N ARG A 130 -34.64 -25.43 18.00
CA ARG A 130 -35.08 -26.84 17.94
C ARG A 130 -34.89 -27.57 19.27
N LEU A 131 -33.78 -27.35 19.96
CA LEU A 131 -33.53 -27.94 21.29
C LEU A 131 -34.55 -27.44 22.32
N LYS A 132 -34.92 -26.15 22.27
CA LYS A 132 -35.93 -25.57 23.15
C LYS A 132 -37.31 -26.19 22.90
N GLU A 133 -37.69 -26.37 21.64
CA GLU A 133 -38.93 -27.02 21.24
C GLU A 133 -38.97 -28.48 21.71
N LEU A 134 -37.92 -29.26 21.41
CA LEU A 134 -37.82 -30.66 21.82
C LEU A 134 -37.87 -30.82 23.34
N ARG A 135 -37.16 -29.96 24.08
CA ARG A 135 -37.23 -29.96 25.56
C ARG A 135 -38.65 -29.73 26.05
N SER A 136 -39.37 -28.77 25.46
CA SER A 136 -40.75 -28.48 25.86
C SER A 136 -41.69 -29.66 25.58
N ALA A 137 -41.47 -30.38 24.48
CA ALA A 137 -42.22 -31.58 24.13
C ALA A 137 -41.92 -32.73 25.11
N VAL A 138 -40.64 -32.98 25.41
CA VAL A 138 -40.22 -34.00 26.38
C VAL A 138 -40.77 -33.70 27.77
N ARG A 139 -40.76 -32.44 28.22
CA ARG A 139 -41.32 -32.07 29.53
C ARG A 139 -42.80 -32.41 29.63
N LYS A 140 -43.58 -32.09 28.59
CA LYS A 140 -45.00 -32.46 28.51
C LYS A 140 -45.19 -33.98 28.51
N GLN A 141 -44.39 -34.69 27.73
CA GLN A 141 -44.45 -36.15 27.66
C GLN A 141 -44.15 -36.82 29.02
N VAL A 142 -43.19 -36.29 29.77
CA VAL A 142 -42.88 -36.77 31.13
C VAL A 142 -44.03 -36.49 32.10
N GLU A 143 -44.65 -35.32 32.01
CA GLU A 143 -45.83 -34.99 32.82
C GLU A 143 -47.02 -35.91 32.50
N ASP A 144 -47.28 -36.16 31.22
CA ASP A 144 -48.35 -37.06 30.76
C ASP A 144 -48.07 -38.50 31.20
N LEU A 145 -46.81 -38.96 31.11
CA LEU A 145 -46.39 -40.28 31.57
C LEU A 145 -46.62 -40.44 33.08
N TYR A 146 -46.22 -39.45 33.87
CA TYR A 146 -46.44 -39.44 35.32
C TYR A 146 -47.93 -39.52 35.67
N ARG A 147 -48.77 -38.72 35.02
CA ARG A 147 -50.24 -38.75 35.22
C ARG A 147 -50.83 -40.11 34.86
N ALA A 148 -50.42 -40.69 33.74
CA ALA A 148 -50.87 -42.01 33.31
C ALA A 148 -50.43 -43.11 34.29
N GLU A 149 -49.21 -43.05 34.81
CA GLU A 149 -48.70 -44.05 35.75
C GLU A 149 -49.41 -43.99 37.12
N VAL A 150 -49.73 -42.79 37.60
CA VAL A 150 -50.56 -42.60 38.81
C VAL A 150 -52.00 -43.10 38.59
N ASP A 151 -52.59 -42.86 37.42
CA ASP A 151 -53.92 -43.37 37.08
C ASP A 151 -53.93 -44.90 36.99
N ILE A 152 -52.89 -45.51 36.40
CA ILE A 152 -52.71 -46.96 36.36
C ILE A 152 -52.59 -47.54 37.78
N ASP A 153 -51.81 -46.90 38.66
CA ASP A 153 -51.71 -47.34 40.07
C ASP A 153 -53.06 -47.29 40.79
N MET A 154 -53.81 -46.20 40.60
CA MET A 154 -55.14 -46.04 41.20
C MET A 154 -56.14 -47.08 40.67
N THR A 155 -56.14 -47.32 39.36
CA THR A 155 -57.04 -48.29 38.71
C THR A 155 -56.70 -49.73 39.14
N LEU A 156 -55.41 -50.10 39.21
CA LEU A 156 -54.97 -51.39 39.72
C LEU A 156 -55.36 -51.61 41.19
N ARG A 157 -55.23 -50.58 42.04
CA ARG A 157 -55.63 -50.65 43.45
C ARG A 157 -57.14 -50.83 43.61
N THR A 158 -57.94 -50.23 42.73
CA THR A 158 -59.41 -50.38 42.72
C THR A 158 -59.86 -51.82 42.42
N CYS A 159 -59.09 -52.56 41.61
CA CYS A 159 -59.36 -53.97 41.32
C CYS A 159 -59.27 -54.89 42.54
N HIS A 160 -58.61 -54.48 43.64
CA HIS A 160 -58.49 -55.30 44.85
C HIS A 160 -59.86 -55.62 45.49
N GLY A 161 -60.87 -54.78 45.29
CA GLY A 161 -62.24 -55.03 45.77
C GLY A 161 -63.12 -55.84 44.82
N SER A 162 -62.70 -56.03 43.57
CA SER A 162 -63.52 -56.64 42.51
C SER A 162 -62.94 -57.94 41.94
N CYS A 163 -61.63 -58.14 42.04
CA CYS A 163 -60.90 -59.28 41.47
C CYS A 163 -60.41 -60.24 42.56
N ARG A 164 -60.20 -61.51 42.19
CA ARG A 164 -59.67 -62.55 43.11
C ARG A 164 -58.26 -62.23 43.66
N SER A 165 -57.46 -61.50 42.89
CA SER A 165 -56.13 -61.01 43.27
C SER A 165 -55.80 -59.73 42.50
N ALA A 166 -55.10 -58.80 43.13
CA ALA A 166 -54.59 -57.58 42.50
C ALA A 166 -53.06 -57.63 42.39
N LEU A 167 -52.52 -57.00 41.33
CA LEU A 167 -51.08 -56.84 41.15
C LEU A 167 -50.56 -55.75 42.10
N PRO A 168 -49.53 -56.03 42.93
CA PRO A 168 -48.87 -54.98 43.71
C PRO A 168 -48.05 -54.10 42.77
N PHE A 169 -48.53 -52.90 42.52
CA PHE A 169 -47.85 -51.86 41.75
C PHE A 169 -47.74 -50.61 42.63
N THR A 170 -46.67 -49.83 42.46
CA THR A 170 -46.41 -48.58 43.15
C THR A 170 -45.62 -47.64 42.26
N VAL A 171 -46.04 -46.38 42.19
CA VAL A 171 -45.37 -45.35 41.40
C VAL A 171 -44.08 -44.89 42.08
N ASP A 172 -43.00 -44.76 41.30
CA ASP A 172 -41.73 -44.20 41.76
C ASP A 172 -41.68 -42.68 41.59
N HIS A 173 -42.33 -41.96 42.50
CA HIS A 173 -42.37 -40.49 42.50
C HIS A 173 -40.98 -39.82 42.52
N PRO A 174 -40.00 -40.28 43.34
CA PRO A 174 -38.65 -39.70 43.37
C PRO A 174 -37.93 -39.69 42.01
N SER A 175 -38.12 -40.73 41.19
CA SER A 175 -37.50 -40.81 39.86
C SER A 175 -38.00 -39.72 38.91
N TYR A 176 -39.30 -39.42 38.91
CA TYR A 176 -39.86 -38.32 38.12
C TYR A 176 -39.36 -36.94 38.56
N GLN A 177 -39.22 -36.74 39.88
CA GLN A 177 -38.67 -35.50 40.42
C GLN A 177 -37.19 -35.32 40.02
N THR A 178 -36.41 -36.40 40.05
CA THR A 178 -35.01 -36.39 39.62
C THR A 178 -34.90 -36.01 38.13
N LEU A 179 -35.75 -36.60 37.28
CA LEU A 179 -35.78 -36.29 35.84
C LEU A 179 -36.10 -34.81 35.57
N GLU A 180 -37.05 -34.23 36.32
CA GLU A 180 -37.36 -32.80 36.21
C GLU A 180 -36.16 -31.92 36.61
N THR A 181 -35.47 -32.28 37.70
CA THR A 181 -34.28 -31.54 38.14
C THR A 181 -33.14 -31.61 37.14
N ASP A 182 -32.93 -32.76 36.50
CA ASP A 182 -31.90 -32.96 35.46
C ASP A 182 -32.20 -32.14 34.20
N MET A 183 -33.47 -32.07 33.78
CA MET A 183 -33.90 -31.23 32.67
C MET A 183 -33.65 -29.74 32.95
N ASP A 184 -33.86 -29.28 34.18
CA ASP A 184 -33.63 -27.90 34.57
C ASP A 184 -32.15 -27.56 34.75
N GLN A 185 -31.34 -28.50 35.26
CA GLN A 185 -29.88 -28.36 35.29
C GLN A 185 -29.30 -28.27 33.88
N THR A 186 -29.73 -29.14 32.98
CA THR A 186 -29.31 -29.13 31.57
C THR A 186 -29.61 -27.78 30.91
N ASN A 187 -30.79 -27.22 31.20
CA ASN A 187 -31.16 -25.91 30.68
C ASN A 187 -30.27 -24.77 31.21
N LYS A 188 -29.97 -24.78 32.51
CA LYS A 188 -29.07 -23.80 33.12
C LYS A 188 -27.67 -23.87 32.49
N ALA A 189 -27.14 -25.07 32.26
CA ALA A 189 -25.85 -25.27 31.62
C ALA A 189 -25.80 -24.75 30.18
N VAL A 190 -26.87 -24.99 29.40
CA VAL A 190 -26.98 -24.48 28.02
C VAL A 190 -27.03 -22.95 28.00
N HIS A 191 -27.84 -22.32 28.85
CA HIS A 191 -27.97 -20.87 28.92
C HIS A 191 -26.70 -20.16 29.40
N GLN A 192 -25.93 -20.77 30.31
CA GLN A 192 -24.65 -20.21 30.75
C GLN A 192 -23.65 -20.15 29.60
N ARG A 193 -23.62 -21.16 28.71
CA ARG A 193 -22.77 -21.14 27.52
C ARG A 193 -23.19 -20.07 26.51
N THR A 194 -24.48 -19.72 26.45
CA THR A 194 -24.99 -18.68 25.53
C THR A 194 -24.72 -17.25 26.02
N ARG A 195 -24.51 -17.04 27.32
CA ARG A 195 -24.15 -15.73 27.90
C ARG A 195 -22.69 -15.34 27.70
N ALA A 196 -21.85 -16.25 27.22
CA ALA A 196 -20.47 -15.93 26.84
C ALA A 196 -20.50 -15.11 25.54
N VAL A 197 -20.61 -13.78 25.70
CA VAL A 197 -20.51 -12.73 24.68
C VAL A 197 -21.28 -13.09 23.40
N THR A 198 -22.57 -12.74 23.35
CA THR A 198 -23.22 -12.49 22.06
C THR A 198 -22.37 -11.48 21.32
N PRO A 199 -21.67 -11.84 20.23
CA PRO A 199 -20.97 -10.86 19.45
C PRO A 199 -22.02 -9.93 18.83
N PRO A 200 -21.68 -8.66 18.53
CA PRO A 200 -22.60 -7.72 17.88
C PRO A 200 -23.30 -8.34 16.67
N GLU A 201 -24.59 -8.02 16.48
CA GLU A 201 -25.39 -8.53 15.36
C GLU A 201 -24.72 -8.21 14.02
N ASP A 202 -24.15 -7.00 13.90
CA ASP A 202 -23.31 -6.59 12.79
C ASP A 202 -21.83 -6.83 13.06
N THR A 203 -21.30 -7.88 12.44
CA THR A 203 -19.87 -7.95 12.16
C THR A 203 -19.55 -6.90 11.11
N ALA A 204 -18.98 -5.78 11.54
CA ALA A 204 -18.57 -4.71 10.65
C ALA A 204 -17.70 -5.25 9.51
N HIS A 205 -18.01 -4.83 8.29
CA HIS A 205 -17.30 -5.26 7.09
C HIS A 205 -16.08 -4.35 6.88
N VAL A 206 -14.92 -4.95 6.71
CA VAL A 206 -13.72 -4.20 6.32
C VAL A 206 -13.83 -3.95 4.81
N SER A 207 -13.88 -2.68 4.41
CA SER A 207 -13.91 -2.24 3.02
C SER A 207 -12.62 -1.52 2.66
N ILE A 208 -12.22 -1.64 1.41
CA ILE A 208 -11.12 -0.84 0.85
C ILE A 208 -11.74 0.35 0.12
N LYS A 209 -11.39 1.57 0.53
CA LYS A 209 -11.74 2.79 -0.19
C LYS A 209 -10.50 3.36 -0.84
N THR A 210 -10.57 3.64 -2.14
CA THR A 210 -9.50 4.34 -2.86
C THR A 210 -9.57 5.83 -2.51
N ILE A 211 -8.46 6.40 -2.05
CA ILE A 211 -8.34 7.85 -1.84
C ILE A 211 -7.62 8.46 -3.03
N ASP A 212 -8.22 9.49 -3.62
CA ASP A 212 -7.59 10.29 -4.67
C ASP A 212 -6.71 11.39 -4.03
N MET A 213 -5.45 11.04 -3.74
CA MET A 213 -4.47 11.97 -3.13
C MET A 213 -3.23 12.09 -4.01
N SER A 214 -3.39 12.56 -5.25
CA SER A 214 -2.35 13.38 -5.89
C SER A 214 -2.85 14.09 -7.14
N PRO A 215 -2.46 15.35 -7.37
CA PRO A 215 -2.53 15.90 -8.70
C PRO A 215 -1.65 15.06 -9.62
N ALA A 216 -2.20 14.65 -10.77
CA ALA A 216 -1.47 13.89 -11.77
C ALA A 216 -0.13 14.57 -12.13
N PRO A 217 0.94 13.80 -12.41
CA PRO A 217 2.22 14.38 -12.79
C PRO A 217 2.08 15.27 -14.03
N SER A 218 2.83 16.38 -14.06
CA SER A 218 2.77 17.33 -15.17
C SER A 218 3.16 16.68 -16.51
N LEU A 219 2.57 17.17 -17.61
CA LEU A 219 2.85 16.68 -18.96
C LEU A 219 4.36 16.79 -19.31
N GLU A 220 5.01 17.83 -18.80
CA GLU A 220 6.43 18.10 -19.00
C GLU A 220 7.30 17.02 -18.35
N TYR A 221 6.95 16.55 -17.15
CA TYR A 221 7.68 15.47 -16.47
C TYR A 221 7.62 14.16 -17.26
N ARG A 222 6.45 13.82 -17.81
CA ARG A 222 6.25 12.62 -18.65
C ARG A 222 7.02 12.69 -19.97
N SER A 223 7.39 13.89 -20.44
CA SER A 223 8.13 14.08 -21.68
C SER A 223 9.64 13.83 -21.55
N ILE A 224 10.16 13.71 -20.33
CA ILE A 224 11.59 13.48 -20.09
C ILE A 224 11.96 12.06 -20.58
N PRO A 225 12.92 11.90 -21.52
CA PRO A 225 13.24 10.59 -22.11
C PRO A 225 13.62 9.52 -21.09
N ALA A 226 14.30 9.92 -20.01
CA ALA A 226 14.69 9.01 -18.94
C ALA A 226 13.49 8.60 -18.06
N VAL A 227 12.47 9.45 -17.90
CA VAL A 227 11.22 9.08 -17.21
C VAL A 227 10.44 8.05 -18.03
N GLN A 228 10.40 8.21 -19.35
CA GLN A 228 9.76 7.24 -20.26
C GLN A 228 10.50 5.90 -20.31
N ARG A 229 11.83 5.95 -20.38
CA ARG A 229 12.67 4.75 -20.45
C ARG A 229 12.59 3.91 -19.18
N GLU A 230 12.63 4.57 -18.03
CA GLU A 230 12.63 3.91 -16.70
C GLU A 230 11.22 3.76 -16.11
N LEU A 231 10.17 4.15 -16.85
CA LEU A 231 8.75 4.06 -16.44
C LEU A 231 8.47 4.69 -15.06
N LEU A 232 9.04 5.88 -14.82
CA LEU A 232 8.91 6.62 -13.54
C LEU A 232 7.62 7.44 -13.45
N THR A 233 6.56 7.01 -14.13
CA THR A 233 5.23 7.62 -14.10
C THR A 233 4.55 7.25 -12.77
N GLN A 234 4.95 7.96 -11.71
CA GLN A 234 4.41 7.97 -10.35
C GLN A 234 3.20 7.06 -10.11
N PHE A 235 3.42 5.78 -9.79
CA PHE A 235 2.42 4.84 -9.26
C PHE A 235 0.98 5.03 -9.75
N GLU A 236 0.81 5.35 -11.04
CA GLU A 236 -0.50 5.67 -11.60
C GLU A 236 -1.37 4.41 -11.63
N ASP A 237 -0.73 3.25 -11.58
CA ASP A 237 -1.32 1.93 -11.45
C ASP A 237 -1.72 1.56 -10.01
N ILE A 238 -1.31 2.34 -9.00
CA ILE A 238 -1.53 2.00 -7.58
C ILE A 238 -2.24 3.16 -6.86
N GLY A 239 -3.56 3.06 -6.78
CA GLY A 239 -4.36 3.93 -5.92
C GLY A 239 -3.97 3.73 -4.44
N GLN A 240 -3.89 4.82 -3.68
CA GLN A 240 -3.76 4.72 -2.23
C GLN A 240 -5.09 4.23 -1.66
N ASN A 241 -5.02 3.17 -0.88
CA ASN A 241 -6.18 2.57 -0.24
C ASN A 241 -6.23 2.97 1.23
N GLU A 242 -7.43 3.18 1.74
CA GLU A 242 -7.71 3.24 3.17
C GLU A 242 -8.66 2.11 3.53
N LEU A 243 -8.32 1.38 4.60
CA LEU A 243 -9.20 0.38 5.18
C LEU A 243 -10.24 1.09 6.03
N GLY A 244 -11.49 1.05 5.59
CA GLY A 244 -12.63 1.57 6.31
C GLY A 244 -13.44 0.45 6.94
N LEU A 245 -14.00 0.69 8.12
CA LEU A 245 -15.10 -0.13 8.63
C LEU A 245 -16.40 0.40 8.03
N GLU A 246 -17.11 -0.45 7.30
CA GLU A 246 -18.46 -0.15 6.84
C GLU A 246 -19.45 -0.82 7.81
N GLU A 247 -20.24 0.01 8.48
CA GLU A 247 -21.42 -0.44 9.23
C GLU A 247 -22.49 -0.83 8.20
N LEU A 248 -23.14 -1.98 8.43
CA LEU A 248 -24.30 -2.39 7.65
C LEU A 248 -25.38 -1.33 7.87
N LEU A 249 -25.63 -0.51 6.85
CA LEU A 249 -26.89 0.20 6.74
C LEU A 249 -27.96 -0.86 6.50
N ASP A 250 -28.71 -1.17 7.55
CA ASP A 250 -29.99 -1.86 7.48
C ASP A 250 -30.88 -1.18 6.44
N SER A 251 -30.97 -1.76 5.24
CA SER A 251 -32.13 -1.53 4.37
C SER A 251 -33.19 -2.57 4.71
N VAL A 252 -33.84 -2.33 5.84
CA VAL A 252 -35.26 -2.59 6.05
C VAL A 252 -36.01 -1.74 5.04
N GLU A 253 -36.33 -2.30 3.86
CA GLU A 253 -37.38 -1.79 2.95
C GLU A 253 -37.51 -2.72 1.74
N VAL A 254 -38.32 -3.78 1.83
CA VAL A 254 -39.35 -4.15 0.83
C VAL A 254 -40.36 -5.06 1.55
N LEU A 255 -41.26 -4.46 2.34
CA LEU A 255 -42.53 -5.07 2.70
C LEU A 255 -43.60 -3.99 2.82
N GLU A 256 -43.73 -3.20 1.76
CA GLU A 256 -44.98 -2.52 1.44
C GLU A 256 -45.15 -2.54 -0.09
N HIS A 257 -45.94 -3.50 -0.58
CA HIS A 257 -47.09 -3.26 -1.47
C HIS A 257 -47.64 -4.60 -2.02
N PHE A 258 -48.95 -4.78 -1.75
CA PHE A 258 -49.90 -5.84 -2.15
C PHE A 258 -49.98 -7.10 -1.30
#